data_AF-A0A9D4FN95-F1
#
_entry.id   AF-A0A9D4FN95-F1
#
_cell.length_a   1.000
_cell.length_b   1.000
_cell.length_c   1.000
_cell.angle_alpha   90.00
_cell.angle_beta   90.00
_cell.angle_gamma   90.00
#
_symmetry.space_group_name_H-M   'P 1'
#
loop_
_entity.id
_entity.type
_entity.pdbx_description
1 polymer ?
#
loop_
_entity_poly.entity_id
_entity_poly.type
_entity_poly.pdbx_seq_one_letter_code
_entity_poly.pdbx_strand_id
1 'polypeptide(L)'
;MCSAMFYIHWKGYVLSKIQLKNVLLQNGKVKLCGPTCTPDTYIDNGTKFLAPEVLAHHNIGKHTDIFKLGTLLWELWYARRAAVDLNKGRSATSRPHPDCNTKHTMPENLARVVQSCWAQNREERPDASLLLKNINAYITN
;
A
#
# COMPACT_ATOMS: atom_id res chain seq x y z
N MET A 1 -7.53 5.86 -7.06
CA MET A 1 -6.97 4.61 -6.50
C MET A 1 -7.69 4.15 -5.25
N CYS A 2 -7.84 4.99 -4.22
CA CYS A 2 -8.53 4.61 -2.98
C CYS A 2 -10.01 4.23 -3.19
N SER A 3 -10.73 4.89 -4.11
CA SER A 3 -12.10 4.50 -4.47
C SER A 3 -12.18 3.09 -5.08
N ALA A 4 -11.19 2.70 -5.88
CA ALA A 4 -11.12 1.36 -6.44
C ALA A 4 -10.80 0.33 -5.35
N MET A 5 -9.91 0.66 -4.41
CA MET A 5 -9.63 -0.19 -3.26
C MET A 5 -10.86 -0.41 -2.38
N PHE A 6 -11.57 0.67 -2.07
CA PHE A 6 -12.82 0.63 -1.32
C PHE A 6 -13.84 -0.30 -1.98
N TYR A 7 -14.05 -0.14 -3.29
CA TYR A 7 -14.99 -0.97 -4.04
C TYR A 7 -14.62 -2.47 -3.99
N ILE A 8 -13.35 -2.82 -4.21
CA ILE A 8 -12.87 -4.21 -4.19
C ILE A 8 -13.07 -4.83 -2.81
N HIS A 9 -12.68 -4.12 -1.74
CA HIS A 9 -12.80 -4.60 -0.36
C HIS A 9 -14.26 -4.70 0.09
N TRP A 10 -15.11 -3.78 -0.34
CA TRP A 10 -16.55 -3.81 -0.07
C TRP A 10 -17.22 -5.02 -0.72
N LYS A 11 -16.77 -5.42 -1.92
CA LYS A 11 -17.20 -6.65 -2.60
C LYS A 11 -16.62 -7.94 -2.00
N GLY A 12 -15.78 -7.83 -0.97
CA GLY A 12 -15.20 -9.00 -0.27
C GLY A 12 -13.93 -9.56 -0.90
N TYR A 13 -13.37 -8.90 -1.92
CA TYR A 13 -12.16 -9.35 -2.60
C TYR A 13 -10.89 -8.72 -2.01
N VAL A 14 -9.75 -9.37 -2.28
CA VAL A 14 -8.40 -8.88 -2.01
C VAL A 14 -7.64 -8.84 -3.35
N LEU A 15 -7.02 -7.70 -3.66
CA LEU A 15 -6.35 -7.50 -4.94
C LEU A 15 -4.94 -8.09 -4.93
N SER A 16 -4.25 -8.04 -3.79
CA SER A 16 -2.95 -8.64 -3.45
C SER A 16 -1.74 -8.24 -4.30
N LYS A 17 -1.91 -7.79 -5.56
CA LYS A 17 -0.86 -7.33 -6.47
C LYS A 17 -0.95 -5.84 -6.73
N ILE A 18 -0.98 -5.04 -5.67
CA ILE A 18 -0.88 -3.58 -5.76
C ILE A 18 0.60 -3.20 -5.94
N GLN A 19 0.96 -2.77 -7.16
CA GLN A 19 2.31 -2.33 -7.55
C GLN A 19 2.21 -1.34 -8.71
N LEU A 20 3.22 -0.48 -8.92
CA LEU A 20 3.23 0.51 -10.02
C LEU A 20 2.91 -0.08 -11.41
N LYS A 21 3.43 -1.26 -11.74
CA LYS A 21 3.20 -1.91 -13.05
C LYS A 21 1.72 -2.29 -13.31
N ASN A 22 0.94 -2.33 -12.24
CA ASN A 22 -0.48 -2.70 -12.23
C ASN A 22 -1.38 -1.46 -12.10
N VAL A 23 -0.79 -0.25 -12.18
CA VAL A 23 -1.50 1.02 -12.22
C VAL A 23 -1.58 1.46 -13.68
N LEU A 24 -2.79 1.55 -14.22
CA LEU A 24 -3.04 2.00 -15.59
C LEU A 24 -3.52 3.45 -15.56
N LEU A 25 -2.97 4.28 -16.45
CA LEU A 25 -3.43 5.64 -16.68
C LEU A 25 -4.15 5.72 -18.03
N GLN A 26 -5.41 6.11 -18.03
CA GLN A 26 -6.19 6.30 -19.24
C GLN A 26 -7.01 7.59 -19.13
N ASN A 27 -6.76 8.55 -20.03
CA ASN A 27 -7.46 9.85 -20.08
C ASN A 27 -7.49 10.58 -18.72
N GLY A 28 -6.33 10.66 -18.05
CA GLY A 28 -6.19 11.27 -16.73
C GLY A 28 -6.81 10.46 -15.57
N LYS A 29 -7.42 9.30 -15.84
CA LYS A 29 -7.99 8.42 -14.81
C LYS A 29 -7.04 7.27 -14.48
N VAL A 30 -6.77 7.10 -13.19
CA VAL A 30 -5.97 5.99 -12.67
C VAL A 30 -6.85 4.78 -12.37
N LYS A 31 -6.52 3.64 -12.96
CA LYS A 31 -7.18 2.34 -12.74
C LYS A 31 -6.20 1.36 -12.10
N LEU A 32 -6.67 0.60 -11.11
CA LEU A 32 -5.94 -0.52 -10.54
C LEU A 32 -6.32 -1.79 -11.29
N CYS A 33 -5.34 -2.55 -11.74
CA CYS A 33 -5.50 -3.85 -12.39
C CYS A 33 -4.71 -4.90 -11.62
N GLY A 34 -5.02 -6.17 -11.81
CA GLY A 34 -4.29 -7.27 -11.19
C GLY A 34 -5.19 -8.46 -10.92
N PRO A 35 -4.62 -9.67 -10.84
CA PRO A 35 -5.38 -10.84 -10.43
C PRO A 35 -5.85 -10.64 -8.99
N THR A 36 -7.15 -10.80 -8.74
CA THR A 36 -7.62 -11.07 -7.39
C THR A 36 -7.16 -12.46 -7.00
N CYS A 37 -6.85 -12.67 -5.72
CA CYS A 37 -6.52 -14.00 -5.24
C CYS A 37 -7.12 -14.27 -3.88
N THR A 38 -7.37 -15.54 -3.62
CA THR A 38 -7.60 -16.03 -2.27
C THR A 38 -6.25 -16.22 -1.58
N PRO A 39 -6.20 -16.24 -0.23
CA PRO A 39 -4.96 -16.46 0.52
C PRO A 39 -4.16 -17.69 0.04
N ASP A 40 -4.87 -18.75 -0.36
CA ASP A 40 -4.27 -20.04 -0.73
C ASP A 40 -3.49 -20.03 -2.06
N THR A 41 -3.72 -19.05 -2.94
CA THR A 41 -3.11 -19.00 -4.28
C THR A 41 -2.08 -17.88 -4.43
N TYR A 42 -1.67 -17.24 -3.34
CA TYR A 42 -0.79 -16.09 -3.42
C TYR A 42 0.68 -16.48 -3.58
N ILE A 43 1.24 -16.11 -4.73
CA ILE A 43 2.66 -16.24 -5.02
C ILE A 43 3.20 -14.82 -5.29
N ASP A 44 4.01 -14.30 -4.36
CA ASP A 44 4.66 -13.00 -4.54
C ASP A 44 5.96 -13.11 -5.33
N ASN A 45 5.84 -13.08 -6.65
CA ASN A 45 6.99 -13.13 -7.55
C ASN A 45 7.56 -11.74 -7.88
N GLY A 46 7.34 -10.70 -7.08
CA GLY A 46 7.96 -9.40 -7.41
C GLY A 46 7.79 -8.20 -6.48
N THR A 47 7.07 -8.29 -5.36
CA THR A 47 7.03 -7.18 -4.39
C THR A 47 8.22 -7.28 -3.44
N LYS A 48 9.21 -6.40 -3.57
CA LYS A 48 10.32 -6.36 -2.59
C LYS A 48 9.85 -5.88 -1.21
N PHE A 49 8.73 -5.15 -1.14
CA PHE A 49 8.16 -4.54 0.06
C PHE A 49 6.85 -5.23 0.48
N LEU A 50 6.99 -6.34 1.20
CA LEU A 50 5.89 -7.14 1.75
C LEU A 50 5.42 -6.64 3.12
N ALA A 51 4.12 -6.81 3.39
CA ALA A 51 3.55 -6.52 4.69
C ALA A 51 4.08 -7.52 5.76
N PRO A 52 4.26 -7.09 7.03
CA PRO A 52 4.81 -7.92 8.10
C PRO A 52 4.12 -9.28 8.26
N GLU A 53 2.79 -9.32 8.20
CA GLU A 53 2.00 -10.53 8.36
C GLU A 53 2.16 -11.52 7.19
N VAL A 54 2.43 -11.01 5.99
CA VAL A 54 2.68 -11.85 4.81
C VAL A 54 4.06 -12.49 4.89
N LEU A 55 5.04 -11.76 5.41
CA LEU A 55 6.40 -12.27 5.63
C LEU A 55 6.46 -13.31 6.73
N ALA A 56 5.72 -13.09 7.82
CA ALA A 56 5.75 -13.96 8.98
C ALA A 56 4.95 -15.25 8.75
N HIS A 57 3.76 -15.14 8.15
CA HIS A 57 2.78 -16.24 8.15
C HIS A 57 2.04 -16.42 6.82
N HIS A 58 2.44 -15.74 5.74
CA HIS A 58 1.70 -15.71 4.48
C HIS A 58 0.21 -15.32 4.63
N ASN A 59 -0.14 -14.62 5.73
CA ASN A 59 -1.51 -14.23 6.00
C ASN A 59 -1.86 -13.00 5.17
N ILE A 60 -2.78 -13.16 4.21
CA ILE A 60 -3.19 -12.10 3.30
C ILE A 60 -4.62 -11.70 3.60
N GLY A 61 -4.86 -10.40 3.60
CA GLY A 61 -6.21 -9.87 3.67
C GLY A 61 -6.30 -8.44 3.19
N LYS A 62 -7.44 -7.80 3.47
CA LYS A 62 -7.67 -6.40 3.14
C LYS A 62 -6.58 -5.49 3.69
N HIS A 63 -6.12 -5.72 4.92
CA HIS A 63 -5.03 -4.97 5.54
C HIS A 63 -3.68 -5.11 4.81
N THR A 64 -3.45 -6.20 4.09
CA THR A 64 -2.27 -6.38 3.24
C THR A 64 -2.33 -5.46 2.03
N ASP A 65 -3.50 -5.31 1.42
CA ASP A 65 -3.71 -4.37 0.31
C ASP A 65 -3.48 -2.92 0.76
N ILE A 66 -3.94 -2.57 1.97
CA ILE A 66 -3.72 -1.25 2.56
C ILE A 66 -2.23 -0.93 2.67
N PHE A 67 -1.45 -1.88 3.20
CA PHE A 67 0.00 -1.72 3.32
C PHE A 67 0.65 -1.44 1.96
N LYS A 68 0.31 -2.26 0.95
CA LYS A 68 0.83 -2.08 -0.42
C LYS A 68 0.36 -0.78 -1.07
N LEU A 69 -0.85 -0.33 -0.77
CA LEU A 69 -1.37 0.94 -1.25
C LEU A 69 -0.58 2.12 -0.67
N GLY A 70 -0.25 2.09 0.63
CA GLY A 70 0.63 3.09 1.26
C GLY A 70 2.01 3.13 0.59
N THR A 71 2.61 1.96 0.34
CA THR A 71 3.87 1.87 -0.40
C THR A 71 3.77 2.45 -1.80
N LEU A 72 2.70 2.12 -2.53
CA LEU A 72 2.48 2.62 -3.88
C LEU A 72 2.27 4.14 -3.92
N LEU A 73 1.56 4.72 -2.95
CA LEU A 73 1.39 6.17 -2.82
C LEU A 73 2.73 6.86 -2.57
N TRP A 74 3.59 6.27 -1.72
CA TRP A 74 4.95 6.76 -1.51
C TRP A 74 5.78 6.66 -2.79
N GLU A 75 5.73 5.53 -3.51
CA GLU A 75 6.48 5.35 -4.76
C GLU A 75 6.07 6.39 -5.81
N LEU A 76 4.78 6.70 -5.90
CA LEU A 76 4.23 7.72 -6.79
C LEU A 76 4.71 9.13 -6.41
N TRP A 77 4.71 9.47 -5.11
CA TRP A 77 5.10 10.80 -4.65
C TRP A 77 6.58 11.10 -4.90
N TYR A 78 7.45 10.16 -4.52
CA TYR A 78 8.90 10.35 -4.62
C TYR A 78 9.47 9.89 -5.95
N ALA A 79 8.65 9.34 -6.86
CA ALA A 79 9.07 8.72 -8.11
C ALA A 79 10.20 7.70 -7.91
N ARG A 80 10.14 6.93 -6.82
CA ARG A 80 11.18 5.98 -6.39
C ARG A 80 10.59 4.62 -6.09
N ARG A 81 11.37 3.57 -6.33
CA ARG A 81 11.01 2.22 -5.91
C ARG A 81 11.26 2.04 -4.42
N ALA A 82 10.26 1.54 -3.71
CA ALA A 82 10.43 1.10 -2.33
C ALA A 82 11.31 -0.16 -2.33
N ALA A 83 12.58 0.01 -1.97
CA ALA A 83 13.49 -1.11 -1.79
C ALA A 83 13.46 -1.55 -0.33
N VAL A 84 13.33 -2.85 -0.10
CA VAL A 84 13.71 -3.43 1.17
C VAL A 84 15.19 -3.73 1.07
N ASP A 85 15.99 -3.07 1.91
CA ASP A 85 17.36 -3.50 2.13
C ASP A 85 17.31 -4.82 2.91
N LEU A 86 17.28 -5.94 2.18
CA LEU A 86 17.22 -7.28 2.75
C LEU A 86 18.42 -7.58 3.66
N ASN A 87 19.47 -6.75 3.60
CA ASN A 87 20.67 -6.86 4.42
C ASN A 87 20.58 -6.09 5.76
N LYS A 88 19.64 -5.14 5.93
CA LYS A 88 19.56 -4.28 7.13
C LYS A 88 18.45 -4.60 8.13
N GLY A 89 17.71 -5.68 7.96
CA GLY A 89 16.71 -6.07 8.96
C GLY A 89 15.98 -7.35 8.58
N ARG A 90 16.42 -8.46 9.15
CA ARG A 90 15.79 -9.78 8.98
C ARG A 90 14.46 -9.92 9.72
N SER A 91 14.08 -8.95 10.54
CA SER A 91 12.81 -8.98 11.27
C SER A 91 11.71 -8.23 10.54
N ALA A 92 10.55 -8.86 10.38
CA ALA A 92 9.32 -8.21 9.94
C ALA A 92 8.97 -6.98 10.81
N THR A 93 9.43 -6.96 12.06
CA THR A 93 9.12 -5.95 13.09
C THR A 93 9.99 -4.69 13.04
N SER A 94 10.99 -4.62 12.15
CA SER A 94 12.02 -3.57 12.18
C SER A 94 12.34 -2.98 10.81
N ARG A 95 11.41 -3.04 9.85
CA ARG A 95 11.66 -2.44 8.53
C ARG A 95 11.60 -0.92 8.65
N PRO A 96 12.67 -0.19 8.30
CA PRO A 96 12.57 1.25 8.18
C PRO A 96 11.52 1.58 7.10
N HIS A 97 10.62 2.50 7.43
CA HIS A 97 9.71 3.07 6.44
C HIS A 97 10.52 3.70 5.31
N PRO A 98 10.01 3.70 4.07
CA PRO A 98 10.65 4.43 2.99
C PRO A 98 10.90 5.89 3.41
N ASP A 99 12.13 6.36 3.21
CA ASP A 99 12.56 7.67 3.72
C ASP A 99 11.70 8.80 3.14
N CYS A 100 11.04 9.56 4.02
CA CYS A 100 10.23 10.71 3.65
C CYS A 100 11.03 12.03 3.64
N ASN A 101 12.29 12.03 4.10
CA ASN A 101 13.14 13.20 4.24
C ASN A 101 13.90 13.49 2.93
N THR A 102 13.18 13.94 1.91
CA THR A 102 13.77 14.37 0.63
C THR A 102 13.41 15.83 0.32
N LYS A 103 14.03 16.42 -0.71
CA LYS A 103 13.75 17.80 -1.16
C LYS A 103 12.27 18.07 -1.49
N HIS A 104 11.48 17.03 -1.79
CA HIS A 104 10.05 17.12 -2.08
C HIS A 104 9.25 16.48 -0.95
N THR A 105 9.10 17.21 0.16
CA THR A 105 8.40 16.72 1.34
C THR A 105 6.92 16.53 1.04
N MET A 106 6.40 15.34 1.34
CA MET A 106 4.98 15.07 1.32
C MET A 106 4.29 15.93 2.38
N PRO A 107 3.17 16.61 2.05
CA PRO A 107 2.38 17.37 3.02
C PRO A 107 2.06 16.53 4.24
N GLU A 108 2.17 17.10 5.43
CA GLU A 108 2.13 16.36 6.69
C GLU A 108 0.88 15.47 6.82
N ASN A 109 -0.28 15.99 6.43
CA ASN A 109 -1.53 15.23 6.47
C ASN A 109 -1.51 14.02 5.54
N LEU A 110 -0.97 14.16 4.32
CA LEU A 110 -0.83 13.05 3.39
C LEU A 110 0.24 12.05 3.87
N ALA A 111 1.34 12.55 4.44
CA ALA A 111 2.40 11.72 5.02
C ALA A 111 1.86 10.86 6.17
N ARG A 112 1.04 11.43 7.07
CA ARG A 112 0.39 10.68 8.16
C ARG A 112 -0.54 9.58 7.64
N VAL A 113 -1.30 9.86 6.57
CA VAL A 113 -2.18 8.86 5.93
C VAL A 113 -1.37 7.74 5.29
N VAL A 114 -0.27 8.06 4.61
CA VAL A 114 0.62 7.07 4.01
C VAL A 114 1.32 6.23 5.08
N GLN A 115 1.79 6.86 6.16
CA GLN A 115 2.45 6.17 7.27
C GLN A 115 1.53 5.24 8.05
N SER A 116 0.26 5.62 8.27
CA SER A 116 -0.70 4.75 8.97
C SER A 116 -1.00 3.45 8.20
N CYS A 117 -0.81 3.43 6.88
CA CYS A 117 -0.89 2.21 6.08
C CYS A 117 0.20 1.19 6.45
N TRP A 118 1.31 1.63 7.06
CA TRP A 118 2.46 0.79 7.38
C TRP A 118 2.50 0.31 8.84
N ALA A 119 1.39 0.46 9.59
CA ALA A 119 1.30 -0.09 10.94
C ALA A 119 1.68 -1.58 10.97
N GLN A 120 2.49 -1.95 11.96
CA GLN A 120 3.01 -3.31 12.12
C GLN A 120 1.87 -4.29 12.41
N ASN A 121 1.01 -3.91 13.34
CA ASN A 121 -0.26 -4.57 13.56
C ASN A 121 -1.20 -4.25 12.40
N ARG A 122 -1.65 -5.28 11.68
CA ARG A 122 -2.53 -5.13 10.52
C ARG A 122 -3.87 -4.48 10.86
N GLU A 123 -4.37 -4.67 12.08
CA GLU A 123 -5.67 -4.14 12.53
C GLU A 123 -5.60 -2.65 12.94
N GLU A 124 -4.39 -2.11 13.10
CA GLU A 124 -4.17 -0.66 13.32
C GLU A 124 -4.12 0.13 12.00
N ARG A 125 -4.06 -0.57 10.86
CA ARG A 125 -4.08 0.08 9.55
C ARG A 125 -5.49 0.61 9.26
N PRO A 126 -5.62 1.76 8.59
CA PRO A 126 -6.93 2.24 8.16
C PRO A 126 -7.55 1.27 7.16
N ASP A 127 -8.87 1.11 7.21
CA ASP A 127 -9.56 0.43 6.12
C ASP A 127 -9.63 1.32 4.86
N ALA A 128 -10.07 0.73 3.75
CA ALA A 128 -10.16 1.45 2.49
C ALA A 128 -11.18 2.60 2.50
N SER A 129 -12.18 2.56 3.39
CA SER A 129 -13.18 3.62 3.56
C SER A 129 -12.54 4.85 4.23
N LEU A 130 -11.80 4.63 5.32
CA LEU A 130 -11.08 5.67 6.04
C LEU A 130 -10.00 6.31 5.16
N LEU A 131 -9.26 5.52 4.39
CA LEU A 131 -8.30 6.06 3.43
C LEU A 131 -8.94 6.95 2.36
N LEU A 132 -10.08 6.53 1.80
CA LEU A 132 -10.80 7.32 0.82
C LEU A 132 -11.25 8.66 1.41
N LYS A 133 -11.81 8.64 2.63
CA LYS A 133 -12.21 9.85 3.35
C LYS A 133 -11.03 10.80 3.56
N ASN A 134 -9.91 10.29 4.07
CA ASN A 134 -8.74 11.10 4.41
C ASN A 134 -8.09 11.74 3.17
N ILE A 135 -7.98 10.99 2.07
CA ILE A 135 -7.40 11.52 0.83
C ILE A 135 -8.35 12.50 0.13
N ASN A 136 -9.66 12.25 0.14
CA ASN A 136 -10.61 13.21 -0.43
C ASN A 136 -10.57 14.56 0.31
N ALA A 137 -10.50 14.54 1.64
CA ALA A 137 -10.36 15.75 2.44
C ALA A 137 -9.10 16.57 2.09
N TYR A 138 -8.05 15.92 1.57
CA TYR A 138 -6.86 16.59 1.08
C TYR A 138 -7.02 17.19 -0.33
N ILE A 139 -7.74 16.52 -1.24
CA ILE A 139 -7.90 16.97 -2.64
C ILE A 139 -8.90 18.14 -2.77
N THR A 140 -9.86 18.26 -1.84
CA THR A 140 -10.89 19.32 -1.86
C THR A 140 -10.49 20.60 -1.13
N ASN A 141 -9.28 20.70 -0.58
CA ASN A 141 -8.70 21.94 -0.03
C ASN A 141 -7.61 22.47 -0.97
#